data_AF-A0A1I7FKK7-F1
#
_entry.id   AF-A0A1I7FKK7-F1
#
_cell.length_a   1.000
_cell.length_b   1.000
_cell.length_c   1.000
_cell.angle_alpha   90.00
_cell.angle_beta   90.00
_cell.angle_gamma   90.00
#
_symmetry.space_group_name_H-M   'P 1'
#
loop_
_entity.id
_entity.type
_entity.pdbx_description
1 polymer ?
#
loop_
_entity_poly.entity_id
_entity_poly.type
_entity_poly.pdbx_seq_one_letter_code
_entity_poly.pdbx_strand_id
1 'polypeptide(L)'
;MIIADEKKYVEDILREGSKPSNMSVKGLIRYIARYYYEKFKDEDLNTYIRYVLDVIGMMNMSLLEYQEYRFADFTRQYCKRLRDGSFPHELREVSEISFTEEELKIINSAVYRKERKVLFALYALAKIYSPTLGWINCSETDIFKYANVHVTYKEKLQILHALYNDGLIEINHMIDKSGYRVNLVPDSPVAYVTKDLNDFGKQYLSMTSKESEPVHL
;
A
#
# COMPACT_ATOMS: atom_id res chain seq x y z
N MET A 1 -1.65 2.85 6.22
CA MET A 1 -0.49 1.95 6.06
C MET A 1 -0.67 1.17 4.77
N ILE A 2 0.26 1.37 3.85
CA ILE A 2 0.32 0.68 2.57
C ILE A 2 1.33 -0.46 2.70
N ILE A 3 1.01 -1.62 2.14
CA ILE A 3 1.83 -2.82 2.16
C ILE A 3 1.82 -3.36 0.74
N ALA A 4 2.97 -3.33 0.08
CA ALA A 4 3.10 -3.77 -1.29
C ALA A 4 3.21 -5.31 -1.38
N ASP A 5 3.99 -5.90 -0.49
CA ASP A 5 4.09 -7.35 -0.30
C ASP A 5 3.47 -7.73 1.05
N GLU A 6 2.18 -8.06 1.03
CA GLU A 6 1.44 -8.44 2.23
C GLU A 6 1.93 -9.76 2.82
N LYS A 7 2.41 -10.69 1.99
CA LYS A 7 2.88 -11.99 2.43
C LYS A 7 4.21 -11.88 3.17
N LYS A 8 5.20 -11.23 2.56
CA LYS A 8 6.49 -10.96 3.21
C LYS A 8 6.29 -10.18 4.51
N TYR A 9 5.38 -9.21 4.50
CA TYR A 9 5.04 -8.47 5.71
C TYR A 9 4.50 -9.36 6.83
N VAL A 10 3.64 -10.33 6.53
CA VAL A 10 3.17 -11.31 7.52
C VAL A 10 4.29 -12.23 7.98
N GLU A 11 5.14 -12.70 7.07
CA GLU A 11 6.30 -13.53 7.42
C GLU A 11 7.26 -12.82 8.37
N ASP A 12 7.50 -11.53 8.16
CA ASP A 12 8.33 -10.71 9.04
C ASP A 12 7.68 -10.54 10.42
N ILE A 13 6.36 -10.29 10.49
CA ILE A 13 5.61 -10.26 11.77
C ILE A 13 5.73 -11.58 12.53
N LEU A 14 5.52 -12.71 11.83
CA LEU A 14 5.59 -14.04 12.42
C LEU A 14 7.01 -14.36 12.93
N ARG A 15 8.04 -13.86 12.23
CA ARG A 15 9.45 -14.03 12.62
C ARG A 15 9.82 -13.16 13.83
N GLU A 16 9.38 -11.91 13.86
CA GLU A 16 9.59 -11.00 14.99
C GLU A 16 8.78 -11.42 16.22
N GLY A 17 7.66 -12.12 16.01
CA GLY A 17 6.77 -12.56 17.06
C GLY A 17 6.10 -11.41 17.80
N SER A 18 6.00 -10.22 17.19
CA SER A 18 5.46 -9.01 17.82
C SER A 18 4.48 -8.28 16.92
N LYS A 19 3.47 -7.62 17.51
CA LYS A 19 2.49 -6.83 16.74
C LYS A 19 3.12 -5.50 16.31
N PRO A 20 3.06 -5.11 15.02
CA PRO A 20 3.49 -3.79 14.58
C PRO A 20 2.75 -2.66 15.32
N SER A 21 3.47 -1.62 15.71
CA SER A 21 2.92 -0.49 16.49
C SER A 21 1.83 0.28 15.74
N ASN A 22 1.95 0.36 14.42
CA ASN A 22 1.01 1.03 13.52
C ASN A 22 -0.15 0.13 13.04
N MET A 23 -0.29 -1.08 13.60
CA MET A 23 -1.33 -2.03 13.24
C MET A 23 -2.29 -2.29 14.41
N SER A 24 -3.60 -2.29 14.10
CA SER A 24 -4.63 -2.76 15.03
C SER A 24 -4.66 -4.28 15.12
N VAL A 25 -5.06 -4.83 16.26
CA VAL A 25 -5.24 -6.28 16.44
C VAL A 25 -6.20 -6.87 15.41
N LYS A 26 -7.29 -6.17 15.08
CA LYS A 26 -8.20 -6.61 13.99
C LYS A 26 -7.49 -6.66 12.64
N GLY A 27 -6.62 -5.69 12.33
CA GLY A 27 -5.80 -5.72 11.13
C GLY A 27 -4.88 -6.93 11.11
N LEU A 28 -4.18 -7.18 12.22
CA LEU A 28 -3.30 -8.33 12.38
C LEU A 28 -4.05 -9.66 12.17
N ILE A 29 -5.22 -9.83 12.80
CA ILE A 29 -6.08 -11.01 12.61
C ILE A 29 -6.41 -11.22 11.14
N ARG A 30 -6.76 -10.16 10.39
CA ARG A 30 -7.09 -10.27 8.97
C ARG A 30 -5.92 -10.81 8.15
N TYR A 31 -4.71 -10.30 8.40
CA TYR A 31 -3.52 -10.74 7.69
C TYR A 31 -3.12 -12.18 8.05
N ILE A 32 -3.13 -12.53 9.33
CA ILE A 32 -2.80 -13.88 9.80
C ILE A 32 -3.82 -14.91 9.30
N ALA A 33 -5.11 -14.57 9.33
CA ALA A 33 -6.16 -15.43 8.77
C ALA A 33 -5.93 -15.68 7.26
N ARG A 34 -5.78 -14.62 6.47
CA ARG A 34 -5.49 -14.73 5.02
C ARG A 34 -4.24 -15.58 4.75
N TYR A 35 -3.15 -15.36 5.49
CA TYR A 35 -1.90 -16.11 5.34
C TYR A 35 -2.06 -17.62 5.56
N TYR A 36 -2.84 -18.01 6.56
CA TYR A 36 -3.06 -19.42 6.87
C TYR A 36 -4.27 -20.04 6.17
N TYR A 37 -5.00 -19.28 5.35
CA TYR A 37 -6.20 -19.78 4.67
C TYR A 37 -5.90 -21.03 3.84
N GLU A 38 -4.89 -20.99 2.96
CA GLU A 38 -4.55 -22.12 2.07
C GLU A 38 -4.21 -23.40 2.84
N LYS A 39 -3.55 -23.26 3.99
CA LYS A 39 -3.17 -24.38 4.86
C LYS A 39 -4.39 -25.06 5.50
N PHE A 40 -5.46 -24.31 5.75
CA PHE A 40 -6.62 -24.78 6.52
C PHE A 40 -7.92 -24.76 5.72
N LYS A 41 -7.90 -24.54 4.40
CA LYS A 41 -9.13 -24.46 3.59
C LYS A 41 -9.95 -25.76 3.62
N ASP A 42 -9.27 -26.90 3.68
CA ASP A 42 -9.87 -28.25 3.66
C ASP A 42 -10.15 -28.81 5.06
N GLU A 43 -9.70 -28.13 6.12
CA GLU A 43 -9.83 -28.57 7.52
C GLU A 43 -11.21 -28.22 8.13
N ASP A 44 -11.45 -28.56 9.40
CA ASP A 44 -12.62 -28.02 10.13
C ASP A 44 -12.46 -26.49 10.38
N LEU A 45 -13.57 -25.75 10.30
CA LEU A 45 -13.57 -24.29 10.50
C LEU A 45 -13.13 -23.91 11.93
N ASN A 46 -13.48 -24.69 12.95
CA ASN A 46 -13.07 -24.39 14.32
C ASN A 46 -11.57 -24.64 14.52
N THR A 47 -11.00 -25.65 13.85
CA THR A 47 -9.55 -25.87 13.84
C THR A 47 -8.82 -24.66 13.26
N TYR A 48 -9.29 -24.13 12.13
CA TYR A 48 -8.74 -22.92 11.52
C TYR A 48 -8.83 -21.71 12.46
N ILE A 49 -10.02 -21.44 13.03
CA ILE A 49 -10.24 -20.31 13.95
C ILE A 49 -9.32 -20.42 15.17
N ARG A 50 -9.25 -21.61 15.79
CA ARG A 50 -8.40 -21.83 16.96
C ARG A 50 -6.94 -21.57 16.63
N TYR A 51 -6.46 -22.08 15.49
CA TYR A 51 -5.08 -21.86 15.08
C TYR A 51 -4.76 -20.36 14.88
N VAL A 52 -5.66 -19.59 14.27
CA VAL A 52 -5.47 -18.14 14.13
C VAL A 52 -5.42 -17.46 15.49
N LEU A 53 -6.30 -17.81 16.43
CA LEU A 53 -6.29 -17.27 17.79
C LEU A 53 -5.01 -17.63 18.54
N ASP A 54 -4.56 -18.88 18.46
CA ASP A 54 -3.33 -19.36 19.09
C ASP A 54 -2.10 -18.58 18.60
N VAL A 55 -1.97 -18.42 17.27
CA VAL A 55 -0.87 -17.65 16.67
C VAL A 55 -0.86 -16.21 17.18
N ILE A 56 -2.02 -15.56 17.25
CA ILE A 56 -2.14 -14.19 17.75
C ILE A 56 -1.82 -14.14 19.25
N GLY A 57 -2.32 -15.09 20.04
CA GLY A 57 -2.13 -15.16 21.48
C GLY A 57 -0.67 -15.42 21.89
N MET A 58 0.12 -16.04 21.02
CA MET A 58 1.56 -16.25 21.21
C MET A 58 2.41 -15.02 20.86
N MET A 59 1.85 -13.99 20.23
CA MET A 59 2.62 -12.78 19.90
C MET A 59 2.87 -11.94 21.14
N ASN A 60 4.03 -11.28 21.18
CA ASN A 60 4.41 -10.34 22.21
C ASN A 60 3.54 -9.07 22.15
N MET A 61 2.43 -9.09 22.90
CA MET A 61 1.49 -8.00 23.07
C MET A 61 1.16 -7.85 24.55
N SER A 62 0.83 -6.64 24.98
CA SER A 62 0.36 -6.42 26.35
C SER A 62 -1.06 -6.98 26.56
N LEU A 63 -1.39 -7.35 27.81
CA LEU A 63 -2.74 -7.78 28.20
C LEU A 63 -3.82 -6.70 27.98
N LEU A 64 -3.42 -5.43 27.88
CA LEU A 64 -4.31 -4.33 27.54
C LEU A 64 -4.62 -4.30 26.04
N GLU A 65 -3.66 -4.71 25.21
CA GLU A 65 -3.80 -4.74 23.76
C GLU A 65 -4.58 -5.99 23.29
N TYR A 66 -4.31 -7.15 23.88
CA TYR A 66 -4.92 -8.40 23.46
C TYR A 66 -5.57 -9.17 24.61
N GLN A 67 -6.85 -9.49 24.41
CA GLN A 67 -7.63 -10.39 25.23
C GLN A 67 -8.47 -11.24 24.29
N GLU A 68 -8.21 -12.55 24.23
CA GLU A 68 -8.79 -13.44 23.22
C GLU A 68 -10.31 -13.29 23.11
N TYR A 69 -11.01 -13.28 24.25
CA TYR A 69 -12.47 -13.17 24.29
C TYR A 69 -13.02 -11.94 23.56
N ARG A 70 -12.27 -10.82 23.50
CA ARG A 70 -12.69 -9.60 22.78
C ARG A 70 -12.63 -9.75 21.27
N PHE A 71 -11.78 -10.65 20.78
CA PHE A 71 -11.47 -10.81 19.36
C PHE A 71 -11.93 -12.17 18.81
N ALA A 72 -12.35 -13.11 19.65
CA ALA A 72 -12.82 -14.43 19.25
C ALA A 72 -13.96 -14.37 18.23
N ASP A 73 -15.01 -13.59 18.51
CA ASP A 73 -16.15 -13.46 17.59
C ASP A 73 -15.77 -12.77 16.27
N PHE A 74 -14.90 -11.76 16.32
CA PHE A 74 -14.40 -11.11 15.12
C PHE A 74 -13.59 -12.10 14.26
N THR A 75 -12.71 -12.88 14.89
CA THR A 75 -11.88 -13.89 14.21
C THR A 75 -12.74 -14.97 13.59
N ARG A 76 -13.74 -15.49 14.32
CA ARG A 76 -14.71 -16.46 13.83
C ARG A 76 -15.45 -15.94 12.59
N GLN A 77 -16.02 -14.73 12.68
CA GLN A 77 -16.76 -14.13 11.57
C GLN A 77 -15.86 -13.90 10.35
N TYR A 78 -14.64 -13.42 10.57
CA TYR A 78 -13.71 -13.16 9.47
C TYR A 78 -13.27 -14.46 8.77
N CYS A 79 -12.89 -15.49 9.53
CA CYS A 79 -12.51 -16.81 9.00
C CYS A 79 -13.66 -17.46 8.22
N LYS A 80 -14.90 -17.36 8.73
CA LYS A 80 -16.10 -17.83 8.03
C LYS A 80 -16.27 -17.12 6.67
N ARG A 81 -16.10 -15.79 6.65
CA ARG A 81 -16.22 -14.97 5.44
C ARG A 81 -15.10 -15.19 4.42
N LEU A 82 -13.93 -15.67 4.85
CA LEU A 82 -12.89 -16.14 3.92
C LEU A 82 -13.31 -17.48 3.29
N ARG A 83 -13.91 -18.38 4.06
CA ARG A 83 -14.36 -19.70 3.56
C ARG A 83 -15.53 -19.63 2.61
N ASP A 84 -16.50 -18.77 2.89
CA ASP A 84 -17.69 -18.62 2.03
C ASP A 84 -17.43 -17.75 0.78
N GLY A 85 -16.20 -17.27 0.59
CA GLY A 85 -15.80 -16.45 -0.55
C GLY A 85 -16.24 -14.97 -0.46
N SER A 86 -16.85 -14.54 0.66
CA SER A 86 -17.24 -13.14 0.84
C SER A 86 -16.06 -12.18 0.95
N PHE A 87 -14.87 -12.69 1.28
CA PHE A 87 -13.64 -11.93 1.36
C PHE A 87 -12.51 -12.57 0.54
N PRO A 88 -11.66 -11.76 -0.11
CA PRO A 88 -10.47 -12.27 -0.77
C PRO A 88 -9.49 -12.84 0.27
N HIS A 89 -8.89 -13.96 -0.07
CA HIS A 89 -7.93 -14.66 0.79
C HIS A 89 -6.48 -14.44 0.33
N GLU A 90 -6.28 -14.18 -0.96
CA GLU A 90 -4.98 -14.00 -1.59
C GLU A 90 -4.28 -12.79 -0.98
N LEU A 91 -3.06 -12.99 -0.47
CA LEU A 91 -2.17 -11.90 -0.07
C LEU A 91 -1.47 -11.36 -1.31
N ARG A 92 -1.35 -10.04 -1.39
CA ARG A 92 -0.60 -9.40 -2.47
C ARG A 92 0.89 -9.69 -2.33
N GLU A 93 1.53 -10.07 -3.43
CA GLU A 93 2.97 -10.31 -3.55
C GLU A 93 3.54 -9.39 -4.65
N VAL A 94 3.76 -8.12 -4.34
CA VAL A 94 4.46 -7.19 -5.26
C VAL A 94 5.89 -7.03 -4.77
N SER A 95 6.85 -7.61 -5.49
CA SER A 95 8.28 -7.55 -5.19
C SER A 95 9.01 -6.43 -5.95
N GLU A 96 8.45 -6.00 -7.07
CA GLU A 96 8.98 -4.91 -7.89
C GLU A 96 7.88 -4.17 -8.65
N ILE A 97 8.18 -2.92 -9.01
CA ILE A 97 7.33 -2.07 -9.85
C ILE A 97 8.17 -1.57 -11.02
N SER A 98 7.63 -1.73 -12.22
CA SER A 98 8.18 -1.15 -13.44
C SER A 98 7.46 0.15 -13.80
N PHE A 99 8.21 1.09 -14.36
CA PHE A 99 7.71 2.34 -14.94
C PHE A 99 8.10 2.37 -16.42
N THR A 100 7.15 2.74 -17.26
CA THR A 100 7.38 2.87 -18.70
C THR A 100 7.97 4.22 -19.05
N GLU A 101 8.59 4.34 -20.23
CA GLU A 101 9.12 5.61 -20.72
C GLU A 101 8.06 6.70 -20.74
N GLU A 102 6.84 6.36 -21.19
CA GLU A 102 5.75 7.33 -21.28
C GLU A 102 5.25 7.77 -19.90
N GLU A 103 5.17 6.86 -18.94
CA GLU A 103 4.84 7.20 -17.56
C GLU A 103 5.90 8.13 -16.95
N LEU A 104 7.19 7.88 -17.18
CA LEU A 104 8.26 8.75 -16.70
C LEU A 104 8.21 10.13 -17.37
N LYS A 105 7.86 10.23 -18.66
CA LYS A 105 7.66 11.52 -19.32
C LYS A 105 6.52 12.31 -18.69
N ILE A 106 5.38 11.67 -18.43
CA ILE A 106 4.23 12.30 -17.74
C ILE A 106 4.62 12.73 -16.32
N ILE A 107 5.36 11.90 -15.60
CA ILE A 107 5.84 12.24 -14.26
C ILE A 107 6.77 13.47 -14.32
N ASN A 108 7.67 13.51 -15.30
CA ASN A 108 8.63 14.59 -15.48
C ASN A 108 8.04 15.88 -16.06
N SER A 109 6.84 15.83 -16.65
CA SER A 109 6.15 17.02 -17.15
C SER A 109 5.59 17.91 -16.03
N ALA A 110 5.43 17.38 -14.82
CA ALA A 110 5.04 18.21 -13.67
C ALA A 110 6.08 19.30 -13.39
N VAL A 111 5.62 20.48 -13.01
CA VAL A 111 6.45 21.69 -12.96
C VAL A 111 7.49 21.59 -11.85
N TYR A 112 7.05 21.29 -10.63
CA TYR A 112 7.92 21.35 -9.46
C TYR A 112 8.43 19.97 -9.05
N ARG A 113 9.67 19.93 -8.54
CA ARG A 113 10.31 18.69 -8.04
C ARG A 113 9.45 17.95 -7.02
N LYS A 114 8.74 18.67 -6.14
CA LYS A 114 7.83 18.06 -5.14
C LYS A 114 6.63 17.37 -5.81
N GLU A 115 6.07 17.98 -6.85
CA GLU A 115 4.97 17.40 -7.63
C GLU A 115 5.40 16.13 -8.35
N ARG A 116 6.58 16.15 -9.01
CA ARG A 116 7.13 14.94 -9.67
C ARG A 116 7.29 13.78 -8.70
N LYS A 117 7.80 14.03 -7.48
CA LYS A 117 7.91 13.00 -6.43
C LYS A 117 6.55 12.46 -6.00
N VAL A 118 5.55 13.33 -5.84
CA VAL A 118 4.19 12.93 -5.48
C VAL A 118 3.56 12.12 -6.61
N LEU A 119 3.69 12.56 -7.85
CA LEU A 119 3.16 11.88 -9.03
C LEU A 119 3.83 10.52 -9.21
N PHE A 120 5.15 10.43 -9.08
CA PHE A 120 5.87 9.16 -9.09
C PHE A 120 5.35 8.17 -8.03
N ALA A 121 5.10 8.64 -6.80
CA ALA A 121 4.51 7.82 -5.76
C ALA A 121 3.07 7.40 -6.09
N LEU A 122 2.25 8.28 -6.67
CA LEU A 122 0.89 7.93 -7.11
C LEU A 122 0.91 6.82 -8.17
N TYR A 123 1.79 6.91 -9.18
CA TYR A 123 1.96 5.84 -10.17
C TYR A 123 2.38 4.51 -9.54
N ALA A 124 3.35 4.52 -8.62
CA ALA A 124 3.75 3.33 -7.89
C ALA A 124 2.58 2.70 -7.13
N LEU A 125 1.82 3.53 -6.39
CA LEU A 125 0.67 3.08 -5.61
C LEU A 125 -0.46 2.55 -6.51
N ALA A 126 -0.73 3.20 -7.64
CA ALA A 126 -1.69 2.72 -8.62
C ALA A 126 -1.31 1.34 -9.15
N LYS A 127 -0.03 1.10 -9.49
CA LYS A 127 0.44 -0.22 -9.93
C LYS A 127 0.34 -1.29 -8.84
N ILE A 128 0.50 -0.92 -7.58
CA ILE A 128 0.32 -1.84 -6.44
C ILE A 128 -1.17 -2.20 -6.23
N TYR A 129 -2.06 -1.21 -6.26
CA TYR A 129 -3.44 -1.35 -5.76
C TYR A 129 -4.50 -1.51 -6.85
N SER A 130 -4.26 -0.94 -8.01
CA SER A 130 -5.21 -0.91 -9.13
C SER A 130 -4.45 -0.87 -10.47
N PRO A 131 -3.65 -1.91 -10.78
CA PRO A 131 -2.79 -1.92 -11.97
C PRO A 131 -3.57 -1.82 -13.30
N THR A 132 -4.88 -2.04 -13.28
CA THR A 132 -5.75 -1.95 -14.46
C THR A 132 -6.49 -0.62 -14.58
N LEU A 133 -6.89 0.02 -13.49
CA LEU A 133 -7.73 1.22 -13.52
C LEU A 133 -7.00 2.49 -13.08
N GLY A 134 -5.86 2.35 -12.41
CA GLY A 134 -5.05 3.48 -11.95
C GLY A 134 -5.56 4.16 -10.68
N TRP A 135 -6.56 3.58 -10.00
CA TRP A 135 -7.18 4.19 -8.81
C TRP A 135 -6.39 3.93 -7.53
N ILE A 136 -6.35 4.95 -6.69
CA ILE A 136 -5.59 4.99 -5.45
C ILE A 136 -6.53 5.46 -4.34
N ASN A 137 -6.76 4.58 -3.36
CA ASN A 137 -7.63 4.84 -2.21
C ASN A 137 -6.80 4.84 -0.92
N CYS A 138 -5.88 5.80 -0.80
CA CYS A 138 -5.08 6.01 0.40
C CYS A 138 -5.05 7.48 0.80
N SER A 139 -4.82 7.73 2.08
CA SER A 139 -4.80 9.09 2.62
C SER A 139 -3.69 9.94 1.99
N GLU A 140 -3.91 11.24 1.90
CA GLU A 140 -2.90 12.21 1.44
C GLU A 140 -1.65 12.16 2.31
N THR A 141 -1.81 11.85 3.61
CA THR A 141 -0.67 11.69 4.52
C THR A 141 0.20 10.48 4.15
N ASP A 142 -0.41 9.35 3.80
CA ASP A 142 0.35 8.18 3.34
C ASP A 142 1.03 8.49 1.99
N ILE A 143 0.31 9.05 1.01
CA ILE A 143 0.88 9.40 -0.32
C ILE A 143 2.14 10.26 -0.18
N PHE A 144 2.07 11.34 0.60
CA PHE A 144 3.20 12.25 0.77
C PHE A 144 4.35 11.63 1.57
N LYS A 145 4.05 10.68 2.47
CA LYS A 145 5.07 9.89 3.17
C LYS A 145 5.85 9.02 2.18
N TYR A 146 5.17 8.29 1.29
CA TYR A 146 5.84 7.49 0.26
C TYR A 146 6.60 8.35 -0.77
N ALA A 147 6.08 9.53 -1.09
CA ALA A 147 6.76 10.51 -1.91
C ALA A 147 7.95 11.18 -1.19
N ASN A 148 8.16 10.92 0.11
CA ASN A 148 9.15 11.60 0.95
C ASN A 148 9.08 13.13 0.79
N VAL A 149 7.87 13.68 0.90
CA VAL A 149 7.59 15.12 0.82
C VAL A 149 6.96 15.57 2.14
N HIS A 150 7.69 16.40 2.88
CA HIS A 150 7.23 16.97 4.13
C HIS A 150 6.74 18.40 3.90
N VAL A 151 5.43 18.59 3.95
CA VAL A 151 4.75 19.88 3.75
C VAL A 151 3.51 19.95 4.65
N THR A 152 3.02 21.17 4.87
CA THR A 152 1.79 21.42 5.63
C THR A 152 0.56 20.83 4.92
N TYR A 153 -0.53 20.62 5.65
CA TYR A 153 -1.78 20.11 5.05
C TYR A 153 -2.27 20.98 3.89
N LYS A 154 -2.21 22.32 4.04
CA LYS A 154 -2.59 23.26 2.99
C LYS A 154 -1.74 23.08 1.73
N GLU A 155 -0.43 22.92 1.89
CA GLU A 155 0.47 22.68 0.75
C GLU A 155 0.23 21.32 0.08
N LYS A 156 -0.14 20.27 0.84
CA LYS A 156 -0.53 18.99 0.25
C LYS A 156 -1.69 19.17 -0.72
N LEU A 157 -2.72 19.88 -0.28
CA LEU A 157 -3.90 20.17 -1.10
C LEU A 157 -3.54 21.02 -2.33
N GLN A 158 -2.66 22.01 -2.19
CA GLN A 158 -2.19 22.83 -3.31
C GLN A 158 -1.46 21.99 -4.37
N ILE A 159 -0.56 21.09 -3.95
CA ILE A 159 0.17 20.20 -4.85
C ILE A 159 -0.78 19.27 -5.60
N LEU A 160 -1.73 18.64 -4.89
CA LEU A 160 -2.71 17.74 -5.52
C LEU A 160 -3.64 18.49 -6.47
N HIS A 161 -4.06 19.70 -6.11
CA HIS A 161 -4.89 20.55 -6.97
C HIS A 161 -4.13 21.02 -8.22
N ALA A 162 -2.84 21.33 -8.11
CA ALA A 162 -2.00 21.67 -9.26
C ALA A 162 -1.91 20.48 -10.24
N LEU A 163 -1.57 19.29 -9.74
CA LEU A 163 -1.53 18.06 -10.55
C LEU A 163 -2.88 17.75 -11.23
N TYR A 164 -3.99 18.01 -10.55
CA TYR A 164 -5.33 17.85 -11.12
C TYR A 164 -5.61 18.86 -12.24
N ASN A 165 -5.30 20.14 -12.01
CA ASN A 165 -5.48 21.19 -13.01
C ASN A 165 -4.64 20.96 -14.27
N ASP A 166 -3.45 20.39 -14.10
CA ASP A 166 -2.56 20.02 -15.20
C ASP A 166 -3.02 18.75 -15.93
N GLY A 167 -4.12 18.12 -15.50
CA GLY A 167 -4.65 16.89 -16.09
C GLY A 167 -3.81 15.64 -15.83
N LEU A 168 -2.86 15.71 -14.90
CA LEU A 168 -1.94 14.61 -14.58
C LEU A 168 -2.58 13.56 -13.65
N ILE A 169 -3.61 13.96 -12.91
CA ILE A 169 -4.40 13.08 -12.04
C ILE A 169 -5.90 13.39 -12.13
N GLU A 170 -6.75 12.41 -11.87
CA GLU A 170 -8.19 12.61 -11.63
C GLU A 170 -8.48 12.49 -10.13
N ILE A 171 -9.51 13.20 -9.65
CA ILE A 171 -9.97 13.15 -8.26
C ILE A 171 -11.41 12.64 -8.25
N ASN A 172 -11.70 11.64 -7.41
CA ASN A 172 -13.07 11.19 -7.17
C ASN A 172 -13.81 12.19 -6.26
N HIS A 173 -14.97 12.66 -6.70
CA HIS A 173 -15.82 13.61 -5.98
C HIS A 173 -16.88 12.96 -5.08
N MET A 174 -16.72 11.69 -4.68
CA MET A 174 -17.63 11.09 -3.71
C MET A 174 -17.46 11.71 -2.31
N ILE A 175 -18.59 12.06 -1.70
CA ILE A 175 -18.67 12.54 -0.32
C ILE A 175 -17.95 11.53 0.59
N ASP A 176 -16.96 12.02 1.35
CA ASP A 176 -16.14 11.31 2.35
C ASP A 176 -15.03 10.36 1.85
N LYS A 177 -14.74 10.27 0.55
CA LYS A 177 -13.62 9.45 0.05
C LYS A 177 -12.80 10.16 -1.02
N SER A 178 -11.65 10.72 -0.62
CA SER A 178 -10.59 11.13 -1.56
C SER A 178 -10.04 9.90 -2.27
N GLY A 179 -10.34 9.75 -3.56
CA GLY A 179 -9.69 8.79 -4.44
C GLY A 179 -8.92 9.54 -5.52
N TYR A 180 -7.70 9.13 -5.81
CA TYR A 180 -6.89 9.70 -6.89
C TYR A 180 -6.74 8.68 -8.00
N ARG A 181 -6.71 9.12 -9.26
CA ARG A 181 -6.43 8.25 -10.40
C ARG A 181 -5.25 8.80 -11.20
N VAL A 182 -4.40 7.92 -11.66
CA VAL A 182 -3.37 8.20 -12.66
C VAL A 182 -3.65 7.39 -13.92
N ASN A 183 -3.19 7.89 -15.07
CA ASN A 183 -3.33 7.18 -16.33
C ASN A 183 -2.14 6.24 -16.54
N LEU A 184 -2.33 4.96 -16.25
CA LEU A 184 -1.29 3.94 -16.46
C LEU A 184 -1.11 3.69 -17.96
N VAL A 185 0.13 3.57 -18.43
CA VAL A 185 0.47 3.37 -19.85
C VAL A 185 1.25 2.08 -20.01
N PRO A 186 0.57 0.91 -19.98
CA PRO A 186 1.23 -0.40 -19.97
C PRO A 186 1.88 -0.78 -21.31
N ASP A 187 1.45 -0.18 -22.43
CA ASP A 187 1.91 -0.53 -23.78
C ASP A 187 3.24 0.14 -24.18
N SER A 188 3.86 0.90 -23.26
CA SER A 188 5.12 1.60 -23.49
C SER A 188 6.31 0.78 -22.95
N PRO A 189 7.52 0.88 -23.55
CA PRO A 189 8.71 0.18 -23.06
C PRO A 189 9.02 0.49 -21.59
N VAL A 190 9.46 -0.52 -20.84
CA VAL A 190 9.90 -0.34 -19.44
C VAL A 190 11.22 0.41 -19.41
N ALA A 191 11.24 1.55 -18.70
CA ALA A 191 12.40 2.42 -18.54
C ALA A 191 13.07 2.27 -17.17
N TYR A 192 12.30 1.99 -16.13
CA TYR A 192 12.80 1.93 -14.75
C TYR A 192 12.10 0.83 -13.97
N VAL A 193 12.85 0.13 -13.10
CA VAL A 193 12.31 -0.90 -12.21
C VAL A 193 12.84 -0.63 -10.80
N THR A 194 11.94 -0.67 -9.81
CA THR A 194 12.30 -0.55 -8.40
C THR A 194 11.81 -1.73 -7.58
N LYS A 195 12.66 -2.17 -6.65
CA LYS A 195 12.37 -3.22 -5.66
C LYS A 195 12.16 -2.67 -4.26
N ASP A 196 12.50 -1.41 -4.02
CA ASP A 196 12.20 -0.74 -2.77
C ASP A 196 10.80 -0.14 -2.89
N LEU A 197 9.87 -0.60 -2.06
CA LEU A 197 8.46 -0.20 -2.13
C LEU A 197 8.06 0.69 -0.93
N ASN A 198 9.05 1.16 -0.18
CA ASN A 198 8.85 1.91 1.07
C ASN A 198 9.13 3.42 0.94
N ASP A 199 9.94 3.85 -0.04
CA ASP A 199 10.32 5.26 -0.23
C ASP A 199 10.51 5.62 -1.72
N PHE A 200 9.40 5.76 -2.43
CA PHE A 200 9.40 6.13 -3.86
C PHE A 200 10.00 7.52 -4.11
N GLY A 201 9.87 8.43 -3.13
CA GLY A 201 10.44 9.75 -3.20
C GLY A 201 11.96 9.76 -3.33
N LYS A 202 12.68 9.00 -2.51
CA LYS A 202 14.15 8.88 -2.63
C LYS A 202 14.57 8.18 -3.91
N GLN A 203 13.80 7.19 -4.36
CA GLN A 203 14.11 6.46 -5.58
C GLN A 203 14.02 7.36 -6.81
N TYR A 204 12.96 8.16 -6.90
CA TYR A 204 12.84 9.17 -7.93
C TYR A 204 14.06 10.11 -7.94
N LEU A 205 14.51 10.58 -6.78
CA LEU A 205 15.72 11.40 -6.70
C LEU A 205 16.98 10.67 -7.18
N SER A 206 17.18 9.42 -6.75
CA SER A 206 18.34 8.62 -7.17
C SER A 206 18.36 8.36 -8.67
N MET A 207 17.17 8.18 -9.26
CA MET A 207 16.98 8.03 -10.71
C MET A 207 17.34 9.33 -11.44
N THR A 208 16.75 10.47 -11.05
CA THR A 208 16.97 11.73 -11.77
C THR A 208 18.30 12.40 -11.45
N SER A 209 18.95 12.12 -10.31
CA SER A 209 20.28 12.66 -10.01
C SER A 209 21.40 12.04 -10.85
N LYS A 210 21.13 10.93 -11.55
CA LYS A 210 22.02 10.38 -12.59
C LYS A 210 21.85 11.09 -13.94
N GLU A 211 20.76 11.83 -14.13
CA GLU A 211 20.52 12.72 -15.26
C GLU A 211 20.84 14.15 -14.80
N SER A 212 22.09 14.56 -15.02
CA SER A 212 22.67 15.87 -14.71
C SER A 212 21.67 17.05 -14.75
N GLU A 213 21.58 17.77 -13.64
CA GLU A 213 20.94 19.09 -13.56
C GLU A 213 21.55 20.02 -14.63
N PRO A 214 20.75 20.74 -15.44
CA PRO A 214 21.28 21.82 -16.24
C PRO A 214 21.66 22.95 -15.28
N VAL A 215 22.98 23.15 -15.13
CA VAL A 215 23.55 24.36 -14.54
C VAL A 215 23.22 25.50 -15.48
N HIS A 216 22.18 26.27 -15.15
CA HIS A 216 22.01 27.59 -15.73
C HIS A 216 22.82 28.59 -14.89
N LEU A 217 23.94 29.01 -15.49
CA LEU A 217 24.74 30.19 -15.12
C LEU A 217 23.90 31.47 -15.17
#